data_AF-A0A920W769-F1
#
_entry.id   AF-A0A920W769-F1
#
_cell.length_a   1.000
_cell.length_b   1.000
_cell.length_c   1.000
_cell.angle_alpha   90.00
_cell.angle_beta   90.00
_cell.angle_gamma   90.00
#
_symmetry.space_group_name_H-M   'P 1'
#
loop_
_entity.id
_entity.type
_entity.pdbx_description
1 polymer ?
#
loop_
_entity_poly.entity_id
_entity_poly.type
_entity_poly.pdbx_seq_one_letter_code
_entity_poly.pdbx_strand_id
1 'polypeptide(L)'
;MTVTSIFHLAALLVTLAACLGYVNHRWLRLPHTIGLVVSALVISAMVLCADLMLPSLGLRDVVRTTLARLEFEDTLMKALLSFLLFAGALHVDLDSLVSRRWVIGSLATVGIVISTIIVAGLMYLGFSLSGVAISFPYCLVFGALISPTDPVAVMGILKKVQVPETLRAKIAGESLFNDGVGVVLVTVLVAVAAGGEGAVTFNGVFGLLVLEVIGGIVLGLGMGYVAYRAMQGIDEHSLEVLITLALVMGTYALASRLHMSGPLAVVIAGLFIGNHGKRFAMSEATRQHIDTFWSVLDEVLNSLLFLAIGFEVIAISVTGGVFGAVLFAIPVVLIARFIAVSVPMTVLSVRETFTRGATSVLTWGGLRGGISVALALGLPPSPEKPVILAATYGVVVFSIVIQGLTVERVVRARVR
;
A
#
# COMPACT_ATOMS: atom_id res chain seq x y z
N MET A 1 7.40 18.41 17.06
CA MET A 1 8.13 19.07 15.95
C MET A 1 7.75 20.56 15.83
N THR A 2 8.64 21.45 15.39
CA THR A 2 8.24 22.82 14.98
C THR A 2 7.61 22.78 13.59
N VAL A 3 6.62 23.66 13.32
CA VAL A 3 5.95 23.78 12.01
C VAL A 3 6.96 23.99 10.86
N THR A 4 8.06 24.69 11.15
CA THR A 4 9.17 24.91 10.22
C THR A 4 9.85 23.62 9.78
N SER A 5 10.02 22.63 10.67
CA SER A 5 10.64 21.34 10.34
C SER A 5 9.81 20.54 9.34
N ILE A 6 8.49 20.51 9.52
CA ILE A 6 7.56 19.80 8.63
C ILE A 6 7.55 20.43 7.24
N PHE A 7 7.54 21.77 7.16
CA PHE A 7 7.61 22.48 5.89
C PHE A 7 8.92 22.21 5.14
N HIS A 8 10.07 22.29 5.81
CA HIS A 8 11.36 22.02 5.18
C HIS A 8 11.46 20.58 4.67
N LEU A 9 10.90 19.62 5.40
CA LEU A 9 10.82 18.23 4.94
C LEU A 9 9.95 18.11 3.69
N ALA A 10 8.72 18.62 3.73
CA ALA A 10 7.80 18.54 2.60
C ALA A 10 8.43 19.21 1.36
N ALA A 11 9.05 20.38 1.54
CA ALA A 11 9.77 21.07 0.49
C ALA A 11 10.93 20.22 -0.07
N LEU A 12 11.73 19.59 0.79
CA LEU A 12 12.84 18.72 0.38
C LEU A 12 12.32 17.52 -0.45
N LEU A 13 11.33 16.79 0.06
CA LEU A 13 10.78 15.61 -0.60
C LEU A 13 10.13 15.95 -1.93
N VAL A 14 9.32 17.01 -1.99
CA VAL A 14 8.65 17.44 -3.24
C VAL A 14 9.68 17.91 -4.27
N THR A 15 10.67 18.71 -3.85
CA THR A 15 11.73 19.19 -4.75
C THR A 15 12.54 18.02 -5.29
N LEU A 16 12.90 17.07 -4.43
CA LEU A 16 13.68 15.91 -4.81
C LEU A 16 12.88 14.95 -5.70
N ALA A 17 11.59 14.72 -5.40
CA ALA A 17 10.71 13.94 -6.27
C ALA A 17 10.61 14.57 -7.67
N ALA A 18 10.46 15.90 -7.76
CA ALA A 18 10.44 16.60 -9.05
C ALA A 18 11.78 16.49 -9.80
N CYS A 19 12.90 16.70 -9.12
CA CYS A 19 14.24 16.59 -9.72
C CYS A 19 14.51 15.17 -10.22
N LEU A 20 14.28 14.14 -9.40
CA LEU A 20 14.50 12.75 -9.78
C LEU A 20 13.48 12.28 -10.82
N GLY A 21 12.24 12.77 -10.77
CA GLY A 21 11.23 12.55 -11.80
C GLY A 21 11.68 13.10 -13.15
N TYR A 22 12.22 14.33 -13.18
CA TYR A 22 12.81 14.93 -14.38
C TYR A 22 14.00 14.11 -14.91
N VAL A 23 14.91 13.71 -14.02
CA VAL A 23 16.06 12.86 -14.38
C VAL A 23 15.58 11.53 -14.99
N ASN A 24 14.59 10.90 -14.37
CA ASN A 24 14.00 9.66 -14.87
C ASN A 24 13.38 9.87 -16.26
N HIS A 25 12.59 10.93 -16.43
CA HIS A 25 11.96 11.26 -17.71
C HIS A 25 13.00 11.50 -18.82
N ARG A 26 14.08 12.22 -18.51
CA ARG A 26 15.08 12.63 -19.50
C ARG A 26 16.05 11.50 -19.90
N TRP A 27 16.46 10.66 -18.95
CA TRP A 27 17.54 9.69 -19.14
C TRP A 27 17.14 8.22 -18.90
N LEU A 28 16.46 7.90 -17.79
CA LEU A 28 16.21 6.50 -17.41
C LEU A 28 15.01 5.87 -18.14
N ARG A 29 14.00 6.67 -18.47
CA ARG A 29 12.75 6.28 -19.15
C ARG A 29 12.01 5.10 -18.49
N LEU A 30 12.18 4.92 -17.18
CA LEU A 30 11.47 3.92 -16.40
C LEU A 30 10.05 4.42 -16.07
N PRO A 31 9.09 3.53 -15.75
CA PRO A 31 7.82 3.92 -15.14
C PRO A 31 8.07 4.86 -13.95
N HIS A 32 7.28 5.93 -13.83
CA HIS A 32 7.60 7.08 -12.97
C HIS A 32 7.98 6.68 -11.54
N THR A 33 7.12 5.91 -10.86
CA THR A 33 7.34 5.44 -9.48
C THR A 33 8.57 4.53 -9.35
N ILE A 34 8.78 3.61 -10.29
CA ILE A 34 9.97 2.74 -10.31
C ILE A 34 11.24 3.58 -10.50
N GLY A 35 11.21 4.55 -11.40
CA GLY A 35 12.33 5.45 -11.66
C GLY A 35 12.73 6.26 -10.42
N LEU A 36 11.75 6.73 -9.64
CA LEU A 36 12.00 7.41 -8.37
C LEU A 36 12.67 6.50 -7.35
N VAL A 37 12.14 5.29 -7.14
CA VAL A 37 12.75 4.31 -6.20
C VAL A 37 14.17 3.96 -6.63
N VAL A 38 14.40 3.64 -7.89
CA VAL A 38 15.74 3.29 -8.41
C VAL A 38 16.70 4.46 -8.21
N SER A 39 16.27 5.68 -8.52
CA SER A 39 17.12 6.87 -8.35
C SER A 39 17.47 7.11 -6.88
N ALA A 40 16.48 6.98 -5.99
CA ALA A 40 16.68 7.11 -4.54
C ALA A 40 17.61 6.01 -3.99
N LEU A 41 17.43 4.75 -4.41
CA LEU A 41 18.32 3.64 -4.04
C LEU A 41 19.76 3.88 -4.48
N VAL A 42 19.95 4.40 -5.71
CA VAL A 42 21.28 4.73 -6.23
C VAL A 42 21.93 5.85 -5.41
N ILE A 43 21.19 6.90 -5.08
CA ILE A 43 21.68 7.99 -4.21
C ILE A 43 22.02 7.44 -2.82
N SER A 44 21.14 6.63 -2.24
CA SER A 44 21.39 5.96 -0.96
C SER A 44 22.66 5.12 -0.96
N ALA A 45 22.89 4.34 -2.03
CA ALA A 45 24.10 3.56 -2.19
C ALA A 45 25.36 4.45 -2.32
N MET A 46 25.28 5.55 -3.09
CA MET A 46 26.39 6.51 -3.21
C MET A 46 26.75 7.14 -1.87
N VAL A 47 25.75 7.53 -1.08
CA VAL A 47 25.95 8.08 0.28
C VAL A 47 26.62 7.05 1.18
N LEU A 48 26.16 5.80 1.17
CA LEU A 48 26.77 4.73 1.96
C LEU A 48 28.22 4.43 1.53
N CYS A 49 28.50 4.42 0.23
CA CYS A 49 29.87 4.25 -0.29
C CYS A 49 30.78 5.42 0.10
N ALA A 50 30.28 6.65 0.04
CA ALA A 50 31.03 7.85 0.45
C ALA A 50 31.34 7.84 1.96
N ASP A 51 30.39 7.41 2.79
CA ASP A 51 30.57 7.26 4.24
C ASP A 51 31.62 6.20 4.59
N LEU A 52 31.70 5.10 3.82
CA LEU A 52 32.75 4.09 3.96
C LEU A 52 34.15 4.61 3.57
N MET A 53 34.23 5.48 2.55
CA MET A 53 35.50 6.05 2.09
C MET A 53 35.99 7.23 2.95
N LEU A 54 35.06 8.02 3.49
CA LEU A 54 35.34 9.21 4.29
C LEU A 54 34.48 9.22 5.56
N PRO A 55 34.77 8.34 6.55
CA PRO A 55 33.96 8.23 7.78
C PRO A 55 33.91 9.52 8.60
N SER A 56 34.90 10.40 8.42
CA SER A 56 34.97 11.70 9.11
C SER A 56 33.85 12.68 8.74
N LEU A 57 33.17 12.46 7.61
CA LEU A 57 32.06 13.32 7.18
C LEU A 57 30.74 13.00 7.90
N GLY A 58 30.61 11.80 8.49
CA GLY A 58 29.39 11.37 9.19
C GLY A 58 28.12 11.49 8.34
N LEU A 59 28.22 11.29 7.02
CA LEU A 59 27.12 11.53 6.08
C LEU A 59 25.93 10.63 6.39
N ARG A 60 26.20 9.38 6.78
CA ARG A 60 25.16 8.46 7.21
C ARG A 60 24.41 8.98 8.44
N ASP A 61 25.12 9.50 9.43
CA ASP A 61 24.52 10.04 10.64
C ASP A 61 23.74 11.32 10.36
N VAL A 62 24.23 12.21 9.49
CA VAL A 62 23.49 13.41 9.09
C VAL A 62 22.18 13.03 8.41
N VAL A 63 22.20 12.10 7.46
CA VAL A 63 21.00 11.63 6.77
C VAL A 63 20.06 10.91 7.72
N ARG A 64 20.58 9.98 8.54
CA ARG A 64 19.78 9.24 9.52
C ARG A 64 19.15 10.14 10.57
N THR A 65 19.88 11.13 11.08
CA THR A 65 19.35 12.07 12.09
C THR A 65 18.31 12.99 11.45
N THR A 66 18.50 13.37 10.18
CA THR A 66 17.50 14.14 9.43
C THR A 66 16.24 13.32 9.23
N LEU A 67 16.36 12.04 8.83
CA LEU A 67 15.25 11.11 8.62
C LEU A 67 14.54 10.71 9.93
N ALA A 68 15.28 10.50 11.03
CA ALA A 68 14.72 10.13 12.33
C ALA A 68 14.05 11.31 13.07
N ARG A 69 14.45 12.55 12.77
CA ARG A 69 13.75 13.77 13.23
C ARG A 69 12.43 14.01 12.50
N LEU A 70 12.21 13.29 11.40
CA LEU A 70 10.91 13.19 10.80
C LEU A 70 10.16 12.20 11.68
N GLU A 71 9.17 12.65 12.44
CA GLU A 71 8.12 11.77 12.97
C GLU A 71 7.28 11.27 11.77
N PHE A 72 7.94 10.59 10.82
CA PHE A 72 7.39 10.08 9.57
C PHE A 72 6.26 9.10 9.89
N GLU A 73 6.45 8.29 10.94
CA GLU A 73 5.68 7.08 11.20
C GLU A 73 4.18 7.30 11.38
N ASP A 74 3.74 8.30 12.14
CA ASP A 74 2.39 8.23 12.70
C ASP A 74 1.38 9.17 12.04
N THR A 75 1.68 10.46 11.91
CA THR A 75 0.68 11.40 11.35
C THR A 75 0.76 11.48 9.83
N LEU A 76 1.98 11.52 9.27
CA LEU A 76 2.16 11.63 7.83
C LEU A 76 1.72 10.34 7.12
N MET A 77 2.16 9.16 7.58
CA MET A 77 1.82 7.90 6.89
C MET A 77 0.34 7.53 7.03
N LYS A 78 -0.29 7.75 8.20
CA LYS A 78 -1.73 7.52 8.37
C LYS A 78 -2.57 8.48 7.52
N ALA A 79 -2.19 9.75 7.46
CA ALA A 79 -2.86 10.74 6.61
C ALA A 79 -2.65 10.41 5.12
N LEU A 80 -1.39 10.26 4.69
CA LEU A 80 -0.98 9.95 3.32
C LEU A 80 -1.71 8.71 2.78
N LEU A 81 -1.75 7.63 3.59
CA LEU A 81 -2.45 6.40 3.24
C LEU A 81 -3.93 6.65 2.96
N SER A 82 -4.61 7.43 3.79
CA SER A 82 -6.03 7.72 3.61
C SER A 82 -6.31 8.46 2.30
N PHE A 83 -5.46 9.42 1.93
CA PHE A 83 -5.56 10.12 0.65
C PHE A 83 -5.29 9.19 -0.54
N LEU A 84 -4.26 8.35 -0.47
CA LEU A 84 -3.94 7.37 -1.53
C LEU A 84 -5.09 6.38 -1.75
N LEU A 85 -5.66 5.87 -0.65
CA LEU A 85 -6.77 4.92 -0.71
C LEU A 85 -8.06 5.55 -1.26
N PHE A 86 -8.36 6.79 -0.87
CA PHE A 86 -9.47 7.53 -1.44
C PHE A 86 -9.27 7.77 -2.94
N ALA A 87 -8.09 8.24 -3.33
CA ALA A 87 -7.78 8.54 -4.72
C ALA A 87 -7.85 7.28 -5.59
N GLY A 88 -7.32 6.16 -5.10
CA GLY A 88 -7.47 4.85 -5.73
C GLY A 88 -8.95 4.49 -5.91
N ALA A 89 -9.74 4.56 -4.85
CA ALA A 89 -11.16 4.24 -4.86
C ALA A 89 -12.00 5.11 -5.81
N LEU A 90 -11.71 6.41 -5.88
CA LEU A 90 -12.45 7.40 -6.66
C LEU A 90 -12.44 7.11 -8.18
N HIS A 91 -11.38 6.46 -8.65
CA HIS A 91 -11.19 6.15 -10.08
C HIS A 91 -11.65 4.73 -10.44
N VAL A 92 -12.06 3.91 -9.48
CA VAL A 92 -12.52 2.55 -9.77
C VAL A 92 -13.97 2.53 -10.22
N ASP A 93 -14.23 1.86 -11.33
CA ASP A 93 -15.56 1.59 -11.86
C ASP A 93 -16.27 0.50 -11.04
N LEU A 94 -17.30 0.90 -10.27
CA LEU A 94 -18.09 -0.01 -9.44
C LEU A 94 -18.87 -1.04 -10.25
N ASP A 95 -19.36 -0.71 -11.45
CA ASP A 95 -20.16 -1.65 -12.24
C ASP A 95 -19.29 -2.84 -12.69
N SER A 96 -18.06 -2.53 -13.12
CA SER A 96 -17.04 -3.54 -13.42
C SER A 96 -16.64 -4.36 -12.19
N LEU A 97 -16.48 -3.74 -11.02
CA LEU A 97 -16.21 -4.45 -9.76
C LEU A 97 -17.34 -5.41 -9.37
N VAL A 98 -18.59 -4.93 -9.39
CA VAL A 98 -19.76 -5.71 -8.97
C VAL A 98 -19.97 -6.92 -9.87
N SER A 99 -19.72 -6.77 -11.18
CA SER A 99 -19.76 -7.90 -12.13
C SER A 99 -18.78 -9.04 -11.78
N ARG A 100 -17.74 -8.76 -10.98
CA ARG A 100 -16.63 -9.66 -10.62
C ARG A 100 -16.46 -9.85 -9.10
N ARG A 101 -17.48 -9.49 -8.33
CA ARG A 101 -17.43 -9.40 -6.86
C ARG A 101 -16.92 -10.66 -6.16
N TRP A 102 -17.22 -11.85 -6.69
CA TRP A 102 -16.78 -13.11 -6.08
C TRP A 102 -15.27 -13.33 -6.24
N VAL A 103 -14.72 -13.05 -7.42
CA VAL A 103 -13.28 -13.17 -7.67
C VAL A 103 -12.53 -12.11 -6.87
N ILE A 104 -12.93 -10.85 -6.97
CA ILE A 104 -12.25 -9.75 -6.28
C ILE A 104 -12.36 -9.91 -4.76
N GLY A 105 -13.57 -10.19 -4.25
CA GLY A 105 -13.79 -10.39 -2.82
C GLY A 105 -13.04 -11.59 -2.25
N SER A 106 -12.97 -12.71 -2.96
CA SER A 106 -12.21 -13.89 -2.50
C SER A 106 -10.70 -13.65 -2.49
N LEU A 107 -10.15 -13.00 -3.51
CA LEU A 107 -8.74 -12.61 -3.52
C LEU A 107 -8.43 -11.60 -2.40
N ALA A 108 -9.32 -10.63 -2.20
CA ALA A 108 -9.14 -9.56 -1.22
C ALA A 108 -9.46 -9.91 0.24
N THR A 109 -9.90 -11.13 0.51
CA THR A 109 -10.15 -11.60 1.88
C THR A 109 -9.43 -12.91 2.12
N VAL A 110 -9.91 -13.99 1.52
CA VAL A 110 -9.34 -15.33 1.63
C VAL A 110 -7.90 -15.36 1.14
N GLY A 111 -7.60 -14.68 0.03
CA GLY A 111 -6.23 -14.57 -0.49
C GLY A 111 -5.26 -13.93 0.52
N ILE A 112 -5.66 -12.82 1.15
CA ILE A 112 -4.86 -12.15 2.19
C ILE A 112 -4.64 -13.07 3.39
N VAL A 113 -5.69 -13.75 3.88
CA VAL A 113 -5.57 -14.64 5.05
C VAL A 113 -4.65 -15.82 4.73
N ILE A 114 -4.81 -16.45 3.56
CA ILE A 114 -3.93 -17.53 3.10
C ILE A 114 -2.48 -17.05 3.01
N SER A 115 -2.26 -15.90 2.36
CA SER A 115 -0.93 -15.30 2.21
C SER A 115 -0.31 -15.02 3.58
N THR A 116 -1.07 -14.43 4.49
CA THR A 116 -0.64 -14.10 5.85
C THR A 116 -0.19 -15.35 6.61
N ILE A 117 -0.99 -16.41 6.60
CA ILE A 117 -0.67 -17.65 7.31
C ILE A 117 0.57 -18.33 6.72
N ILE A 118 0.67 -18.40 5.39
CA ILE A 118 1.80 -19.03 4.72
C ILE A 118 3.09 -18.25 4.98
N VAL A 119 3.06 -16.92 4.80
CA VAL A 119 4.22 -16.07 5.08
C VAL A 119 4.63 -16.18 6.54
N ALA A 120 3.69 -16.08 7.47
CA ALA A 120 3.99 -16.17 8.90
C ALA A 120 4.63 -17.52 9.28
N GLY A 121 4.05 -18.63 8.82
CA GLY A 121 4.55 -19.97 9.10
C GLY A 121 5.95 -20.21 8.52
N LEU A 122 6.16 -19.89 7.24
CA LEU A 122 7.45 -20.09 6.59
C LEU A 122 8.52 -19.13 7.12
N MET A 123 8.18 -17.87 7.40
CA MET A 123 9.13 -16.92 7.96
C MET A 123 9.50 -17.23 9.39
N TYR A 124 8.57 -17.73 10.21
CA TYR A 124 8.90 -18.19 11.57
C TYR A 124 9.97 -19.29 11.54
N LEU A 125 9.86 -20.24 10.61
CA LEU A 125 10.90 -21.25 10.37
C LEU A 125 12.20 -20.62 9.87
N GLY A 126 12.12 -19.71 8.88
CA GLY A 126 13.29 -19.04 8.31
C GLY A 126 14.08 -18.20 9.32
N PHE A 127 13.39 -17.46 10.18
CA PHE A 127 14.01 -16.67 11.25
C PHE A 127 14.66 -17.57 12.30
N SER A 128 13.98 -18.64 12.73
CA SER A 128 14.52 -19.64 13.65
C SER A 128 15.80 -20.28 13.12
N LEU A 129 15.82 -20.68 11.84
CA LEU A 129 17.02 -21.24 11.17
C LEU A 129 18.17 -20.23 11.07
N SER A 130 17.87 -18.94 10.97
CA SER A 130 18.86 -17.86 10.88
C SER A 130 19.36 -17.39 12.25
N GLY A 131 18.91 -18.00 13.34
CA GLY A 131 19.24 -17.61 14.71
C GLY A 131 18.59 -16.30 15.17
N VAL A 132 17.55 -15.82 14.47
CA VAL A 132 16.82 -14.60 14.80
C VAL A 132 15.54 -15.00 15.53
N ALA A 133 15.47 -14.70 16.83
CA ALA A 133 14.28 -14.99 17.63
C ALA A 133 13.19 -13.93 17.38
N ILE A 134 12.13 -14.32 16.65
CA ILE A 134 10.93 -13.51 16.45
C ILE A 134 9.74 -14.32 16.93
N SER A 135 8.85 -13.69 17.70
CA SER A 135 7.63 -14.36 18.16
C SER A 135 6.65 -14.58 17.01
N PHE A 136 5.92 -15.70 17.05
CA PHE A 136 4.97 -16.06 15.99
C PHE A 136 3.89 -14.97 15.71
N PRO A 137 3.35 -14.25 16.72
CA PRO A 137 2.45 -13.12 16.47
C PRO A 137 3.07 -12.03 15.58
N TYR A 138 4.35 -11.71 15.75
CA TYR A 138 5.05 -10.76 14.87
C TYR A 138 5.28 -11.30 13.46
N CYS A 139 5.43 -12.63 13.29
CA CYS A 139 5.42 -13.25 11.97
C CYS A 139 4.05 -13.14 11.29
N LEU A 140 2.94 -13.25 12.04
CA LEU A 140 1.59 -12.98 11.53
C LEU A 140 1.43 -11.51 11.12
N VAL A 141 1.91 -10.58 11.94
CA VAL A 141 1.95 -9.14 11.60
C VAL A 141 2.72 -8.93 10.29
N PHE A 142 3.90 -9.53 10.14
CA PHE A 142 4.69 -9.45 8.90
C PHE A 142 3.95 -10.05 7.70
N GLY A 143 3.30 -11.20 7.87
CA GLY A 143 2.47 -11.81 6.83
C GLY A 143 1.33 -10.91 6.39
N ALA A 144 0.65 -10.25 7.34
CA ALA A 144 -0.47 -9.37 7.08
C ALA A 144 -0.05 -8.07 6.37
N LEU A 145 1.05 -7.44 6.78
CA LEU A 145 1.50 -6.18 6.18
C LEU A 145 2.09 -6.35 4.77
N ILE A 146 2.64 -7.53 4.43
CA ILE A 146 3.25 -7.79 3.11
C ILE A 146 2.30 -8.46 2.11
N SER A 147 1.10 -8.85 2.56
CA SER A 147 0.09 -9.47 1.72
C SER A 147 -0.64 -8.49 0.78
N PRO A 148 -0.93 -7.24 1.18
CA PRO A 148 -1.48 -6.23 0.28
C PRO A 148 -0.59 -5.94 -0.92
N THR A 149 -1.22 -5.56 -2.02
CA THR A 149 -0.57 -5.30 -3.30
C THR A 149 -0.89 -3.90 -3.78
N ASP A 150 0.07 -3.25 -4.43
CA ASP A 150 -0.02 -1.88 -4.90
C ASP A 150 -0.41 -1.85 -6.39
N PRO A 151 -1.60 -1.29 -6.72
CA PRO A 151 -2.07 -1.24 -8.09
C PRO A 151 -1.37 -0.14 -8.88
N VAL A 152 -0.86 0.92 -8.25
CA VAL A 152 -0.34 2.13 -8.92
C VAL A 152 0.89 1.78 -9.75
N ALA A 153 1.84 1.07 -9.14
CA ALA A 153 3.06 0.63 -9.81
C ALA A 153 2.78 -0.27 -11.02
N VAL A 154 1.75 -1.13 -10.91
CA VAL A 154 1.39 -2.12 -11.94
C VAL A 154 0.60 -1.46 -13.07
N MET A 155 -0.42 -0.69 -12.72
CA MET A 155 -1.37 -0.11 -13.67
C MET A 155 -0.69 0.89 -14.60
N GLY A 156 0.32 1.64 -14.13
CA GLY A 156 1.16 2.48 -14.99
C GLY A 156 1.86 1.71 -16.11
N ILE A 157 2.23 0.45 -15.85
CA ILE A 157 2.86 -0.44 -16.84
C ILE A 157 1.81 -1.10 -17.74
N LEU A 158 0.71 -1.56 -17.16
CA LEU A 158 -0.37 -2.23 -17.92
C LEU A 158 -1.10 -1.29 -18.88
N LYS A 159 -0.99 0.04 -18.71
CA LYS A 159 -1.44 1.03 -19.72
C LYS A 159 -0.66 0.93 -21.05
N LYS A 160 0.59 0.45 -21.02
CA LYS A 160 1.47 0.34 -22.20
C LYS A 160 1.31 -0.97 -22.97
N VAL A 161 0.59 -1.94 -22.41
CA VAL A 161 0.43 -3.28 -22.98
C VAL A 161 -1.06 -3.56 -23.16
N GLN A 162 -1.43 -4.26 -24.23
CA GLN A 162 -2.81 -4.71 -24.41
C GLN A 162 -3.11 -5.81 -23.39
N VAL A 163 -3.88 -5.45 -22.36
CA VAL A 163 -4.36 -6.37 -21.32
C VAL A 163 -5.87 -6.33 -21.35
N PRO A 164 -6.56 -7.49 -21.30
CA PRO A 164 -8.01 -7.51 -21.20
C PRO A 164 -8.50 -6.63 -20.05
N GLU A 165 -9.50 -5.79 -20.31
CA GLU A 165 -10.14 -4.94 -19.28
C GLU A 165 -10.60 -5.77 -18.07
N THR A 166 -10.96 -7.02 -18.35
CA THR A 166 -11.35 -8.01 -17.35
C THR A 166 -10.26 -8.31 -16.32
N LEU A 167 -9.00 -8.32 -16.73
CA LEU A 167 -7.84 -8.58 -15.89
C LEU A 167 -7.36 -7.29 -15.20
N ARG A 168 -7.42 -6.15 -15.89
CA ARG A 168 -7.16 -4.82 -15.29
C ARG A 168 -8.11 -4.53 -14.13
N ALA A 169 -9.41 -4.75 -14.32
CA ALA A 169 -10.41 -4.59 -13.27
C ALA A 169 -10.19 -5.53 -12.08
N LYS A 170 -9.76 -6.78 -12.33
CA LYS A 170 -9.41 -7.73 -11.27
C LYS A 170 -8.21 -7.26 -10.45
N ILE A 171 -7.15 -6.77 -11.09
CA ILE A 171 -5.94 -6.25 -10.42
C ILE A 171 -6.27 -5.00 -9.60
N ALA A 172 -6.98 -4.04 -10.21
CA ALA A 172 -7.33 -2.78 -9.56
C ALA A 172 -8.26 -3.01 -8.35
N GLY A 173 -9.32 -3.81 -8.54
CA GLY A 173 -10.28 -4.11 -7.47
C GLY A 173 -9.66 -4.89 -6.32
N GLU A 174 -8.88 -5.93 -6.63
CA GLU A 174 -8.21 -6.73 -5.62
C GLU A 174 -7.25 -5.89 -4.77
N SER A 175 -6.42 -5.08 -5.41
CA SER A 175 -5.47 -4.22 -4.70
C SER A 175 -6.16 -3.14 -3.85
N LEU A 176 -7.24 -2.52 -4.35
CA LEU A 176 -7.99 -1.51 -3.60
C LEU A 176 -8.55 -2.05 -2.27
N PHE A 177 -9.20 -3.22 -2.32
CA PHE A 177 -9.74 -3.83 -1.10
C PHE A 177 -8.64 -4.45 -0.25
N ASN A 178 -7.57 -4.96 -0.85
CA ASN A 178 -6.43 -5.51 -0.13
C ASN A 178 -5.80 -4.51 0.84
N ASP A 179 -5.62 -3.27 0.42
CA ASP A 179 -5.00 -2.28 1.28
C ASP A 179 -5.88 -1.98 2.51
N GLY A 180 -7.19 -1.83 2.31
CA GLY A 180 -8.14 -1.63 3.40
C GLY A 180 -8.19 -2.83 4.37
N VAL A 181 -8.33 -4.05 3.85
CA VAL A 181 -8.41 -5.28 4.66
C VAL A 181 -7.07 -5.59 5.33
N GLY A 182 -5.95 -5.34 4.64
CA GLY A 182 -4.60 -5.53 5.17
C GLY A 182 -4.31 -4.65 6.36
N VAL A 183 -4.69 -3.36 6.31
CA VAL A 183 -4.50 -2.44 7.45
C VAL A 183 -5.32 -2.88 8.67
N VAL A 184 -6.57 -3.33 8.47
CA VAL A 184 -7.40 -3.91 9.54
C VAL A 184 -6.72 -5.13 10.15
N LEU A 185 -6.27 -6.06 9.31
CA LEU A 185 -5.63 -7.28 9.77
C LEU A 185 -4.33 -6.99 10.55
N VAL A 186 -3.52 -6.05 10.09
CA VAL A 186 -2.31 -5.59 10.80
C VAL A 186 -2.67 -4.96 12.14
N THR A 187 -3.66 -4.08 12.19
CA THR A 187 -4.09 -3.40 13.43
C THR A 187 -4.49 -4.42 14.50
N VAL A 188 -5.32 -5.39 14.13
CA VAL A 188 -5.74 -6.47 15.01
C VAL A 188 -4.55 -7.34 15.45
N LEU A 189 -3.69 -7.77 14.52
CA LEU A 189 -2.56 -8.63 14.84
C LEU A 189 -1.49 -7.93 15.68
N VAL A 190 -1.29 -6.62 15.51
CA VAL A 190 -0.39 -5.82 16.35
C VAL A 190 -0.93 -5.74 17.77
N ALA A 191 -2.25 -5.52 17.94
CA ALA A 191 -2.86 -5.53 19.26
C ALA A 191 -2.67 -6.88 19.99
N VAL A 192 -2.73 -7.99 19.24
CA VAL A 192 -2.42 -9.33 19.77
C VAL A 192 -0.94 -9.51 20.08
N ALA A 193 -0.05 -9.09 19.17
CA ALA A 193 1.40 -9.26 19.31
C ALA A 193 2.02 -8.41 20.43
N ALA A 194 1.48 -7.21 20.65
CA ALA A 194 1.92 -6.30 21.71
C ALA A 194 1.48 -6.72 23.13
N GLY A 195 0.75 -7.84 23.26
CA GLY A 195 0.44 -8.46 24.55
C GLY A 195 -0.67 -7.76 25.33
N GLY A 196 -1.76 -7.34 24.66
CA GLY A 196 -2.94 -6.78 25.35
C GLY A 196 -3.33 -7.64 26.56
N GLU A 197 -3.39 -7.04 27.75
CA GLU A 197 -3.51 -7.67 29.08
C GLU A 197 -4.77 -8.50 29.34
N GLY A 198 -5.59 -8.78 28.32
CA GLY A 198 -6.72 -9.71 28.42
C GLY A 198 -6.41 -10.97 27.63
N ALA A 199 -6.80 -12.14 28.14
CA ALA A 199 -6.89 -13.35 27.34
C ALA A 199 -7.71 -13.02 26.07
N VAL A 200 -7.00 -12.76 24.97
CA VAL A 200 -7.57 -12.43 23.68
C VAL A 200 -8.34 -13.67 23.24
N THR A 201 -9.62 -13.70 23.62
CA THR A 201 -10.52 -14.78 23.27
C THR A 201 -10.84 -14.64 21.79
N PHE A 202 -10.98 -15.77 21.10
CA PHE A 202 -11.37 -15.80 19.69
C PHE A 202 -12.60 -14.90 19.41
N ASN A 203 -13.55 -14.86 20.34
CA ASN A 203 -14.72 -13.99 20.29
C ASN A 203 -14.39 -12.49 20.37
N GLY A 204 -13.38 -12.09 21.14
CA GLY A 204 -12.92 -10.70 21.22
C GLY A 204 -12.26 -10.23 19.93
N VAL A 205 -11.39 -11.07 19.33
CA VAL A 205 -10.76 -10.78 18.03
C VAL A 205 -11.80 -10.69 16.93
N PHE A 206 -12.74 -11.64 16.90
CA PHE A 206 -13.82 -11.65 15.92
C PHE A 206 -14.71 -10.43 16.07
N GLY A 207 -15.07 -10.04 17.30
CA GLY A 207 -15.86 -8.84 17.58
C GLY A 207 -15.17 -7.56 17.12
N LEU A 208 -13.87 -7.41 17.39
CA LEU A 208 -13.06 -6.28 16.91
C LEU A 208 -12.99 -6.22 15.39
N LEU A 209 -12.75 -7.35 14.74
CA LEU A 209 -12.66 -7.42 13.28
C LEU A 209 -14.00 -7.09 12.62
N VAL A 210 -15.12 -7.58 13.17
CA VAL A 210 -16.46 -7.24 12.71
C VAL A 210 -16.75 -5.75 12.89
N LEU A 211 -16.43 -5.17 14.05
CA LEU A 211 -16.62 -3.75 14.32
C LEU A 211 -15.79 -2.89 13.36
N GLU A 212 -14.51 -3.20 13.17
CA GLU A 212 -13.63 -2.45 12.29
C GLU A 212 -14.11 -2.50 10.83
N VAL A 213 -14.46 -3.69 10.33
CA VAL A 213 -14.88 -3.88 8.94
C VAL A 213 -16.28 -3.30 8.69
N ILE A 214 -17.29 -3.73 9.45
CA ILE A 214 -18.67 -3.30 9.24
C ILE A 214 -18.82 -1.83 9.62
N GLY A 215 -18.24 -1.40 10.74
CA GLY A 215 -18.25 0.00 11.16
C GLY A 215 -17.58 0.90 10.12
N GLY A 216 -16.44 0.48 9.56
CA GLY A 216 -15.79 1.20 8.46
C GLY A 216 -16.69 1.35 7.23
N ILE A 217 -17.34 0.26 6.79
CA ILE A 217 -18.26 0.29 5.64
C ILE A 217 -19.45 1.22 5.89
N VAL A 218 -20.12 1.07 7.04
CA VAL A 218 -21.30 1.89 7.39
C VAL A 218 -20.93 3.37 7.49
N LEU A 219 -19.81 3.68 8.15
CA LEU A 219 -19.34 5.05 8.29
C LEU A 219 -18.96 5.66 6.94
N GLY A 220 -18.24 4.90 6.10
CA GLY A 220 -17.85 5.34 4.76
C GLY A 220 -19.06 5.65 3.86
N LEU A 221 -20.07 4.78 3.86
CA LEU A 221 -21.31 5.03 3.13
C LEU A 221 -22.09 6.23 3.69
N GLY A 222 -22.18 6.35 5.01
CA GLY A 222 -22.86 7.45 5.67
C GLY A 222 -22.21 8.81 5.37
N MET A 223 -20.89 8.90 5.56
CA MET A 223 -20.13 10.12 5.28
C MET A 223 -20.08 10.43 3.78
N GLY A 224 -19.95 9.42 2.93
CA GLY A 224 -20.05 9.56 1.48
C GLY A 224 -21.41 10.09 1.03
N TYR A 225 -22.51 9.62 1.64
CA TYR A 225 -23.85 10.13 1.37
C TYR A 225 -24.03 11.59 1.83
N VAL A 226 -23.50 11.95 3.00
CA VAL A 226 -23.50 13.34 3.48
C VAL A 226 -22.76 14.26 2.50
N ALA A 227 -21.55 13.87 2.07
CA ALA A 227 -20.78 14.64 1.10
C ALA A 227 -21.49 14.73 -0.26
N TYR A 228 -22.09 13.64 -0.73
CA TYR A 228 -22.91 13.63 -1.94
C TYR A 228 -24.07 14.63 -1.88
N ARG A 229 -24.81 14.66 -0.76
CA ARG A 229 -25.91 15.60 -0.57
C ARG A 229 -25.43 17.06 -0.52
N ALA A 230 -24.25 17.29 0.05
CA ALA A 230 -23.64 18.62 0.04
C ALA A 230 -23.27 19.05 -1.39
N MET A 231 -22.62 18.16 -2.17
CA MET A 231 -22.23 18.43 -3.56
C MET A 231 -23.43 18.65 -4.48
N GLN A 232 -24.51 17.88 -4.31
CA GLN A 232 -25.71 17.98 -5.16
C GLN A 232 -26.36 19.37 -5.14
N GLY A 233 -26.15 20.15 -4.08
CA GLY A 233 -26.70 21.51 -3.93
C GLY A 233 -25.76 22.64 -4.37
N ILE A 234 -24.58 22.31 -4.90
CA ILE A 234 -23.48 23.26 -5.16
C ILE A 234 -23.00 23.07 -6.60
N ASP A 235 -22.66 24.16 -7.28
CA ASP A 235 -22.01 24.13 -8.61
C ASP A 235 -20.76 25.02 -8.59
N GLU A 236 -19.89 24.75 -7.61
CA GLU A 236 -18.63 25.46 -7.38
C GLU A 236 -17.51 24.43 -7.19
N HIS A 237 -16.79 24.18 -8.28
CA HIS A 237 -15.71 23.21 -8.39
C HIS A 237 -14.71 23.23 -7.23
N SER A 238 -14.27 24.42 -6.79
CA SER A 238 -13.33 24.58 -5.69
C SER A 238 -13.88 24.08 -4.36
N LEU A 239 -15.17 24.36 -4.10
CA LEU A 239 -15.84 23.92 -2.88
C LEU A 239 -16.09 22.42 -2.90
N GLU A 240 -16.44 21.84 -4.04
CA GLU A 240 -16.61 20.39 -4.17
C GLU A 240 -15.29 19.62 -3.95
N VAL A 241 -14.17 20.12 -4.50
CA VAL A 241 -12.84 19.58 -4.18
C VAL A 241 -12.56 19.67 -2.67
N LEU A 242 -12.86 20.81 -2.04
CA LEU A 242 -12.71 20.96 -0.59
C LEU A 242 -13.57 19.95 0.19
N ILE A 243 -14.81 19.69 -0.24
CA ILE A 243 -15.68 18.68 0.38
C ILE A 243 -15.05 17.29 0.25
N THR A 244 -14.46 16.94 -0.91
CA THR A 244 -13.77 15.64 -1.04
C THR A 244 -12.56 15.52 -0.12
N LEU A 245 -11.76 16.58 0.05
CA LEU A 245 -10.64 16.60 1.01
C LEU A 245 -11.14 16.46 2.46
N ALA A 246 -12.19 17.20 2.80
CA ALA A 246 -12.84 17.13 4.11
C ALA A 246 -13.46 15.75 4.37
N LEU A 247 -14.00 15.09 3.33
CA LEU A 247 -14.54 13.73 3.42
C LEU A 247 -13.43 12.74 3.79
N VAL A 248 -12.25 12.83 3.19
CA VAL A 248 -11.12 11.95 3.53
C VAL A 248 -10.66 12.17 4.97
N MET A 249 -10.32 13.42 5.31
CA MET A 249 -9.76 13.75 6.62
C MET A 249 -10.79 13.55 7.75
N GLY A 250 -12.01 14.00 7.52
CA GLY A 250 -13.11 13.93 8.49
C GLY A 250 -13.57 12.50 8.73
N THR A 251 -13.74 11.69 7.68
CA THR A 251 -14.12 10.28 7.82
C THR A 251 -13.05 9.50 8.58
N TYR A 252 -11.77 9.67 8.25
CA TYR A 252 -10.70 8.97 8.94
C TYR A 252 -10.62 9.38 10.42
N ALA A 253 -10.65 10.69 10.71
CA ALA A 253 -10.61 11.19 12.08
C ALA A 253 -11.80 10.68 12.91
N LEU A 254 -13.00 10.67 12.34
CA LEU A 254 -14.19 10.13 13.01
C LEU A 254 -14.08 8.62 13.24
N ALA A 255 -13.65 7.86 12.23
CA ALA A 255 -13.44 6.42 12.34
C ALA A 255 -12.47 6.06 13.48
N SER A 256 -11.36 6.80 13.58
CA SER A 256 -10.36 6.58 14.62
C SER A 256 -10.91 6.77 16.04
N ARG A 257 -11.82 7.74 16.24
CA ARG A 257 -12.49 7.98 17.52
C ARG A 257 -13.56 6.93 17.86
N LEU A 258 -14.15 6.31 16.84
CA LEU A 258 -15.17 5.28 16.97
C LEU A 258 -14.57 3.86 17.00
N HIS A 259 -13.24 3.72 16.98
CA HIS A 259 -12.54 2.45 16.86
C HIS A 259 -13.01 1.63 15.63
N MET A 260 -13.30 2.33 14.53
CA MET A 260 -13.65 1.75 13.23
C MET A 260 -12.47 1.88 12.27
N SER A 261 -12.44 1.08 11.21
CA SER A 261 -11.38 1.16 10.21
C SER A 261 -11.49 2.44 9.38
N GLY A 262 -10.64 3.43 9.69
CA GLY A 262 -10.50 4.67 8.92
C GLY A 262 -10.14 4.44 7.45
N PRO A 263 -9.10 3.64 7.13
CA PRO A 263 -8.74 3.32 5.75
C PRO A 263 -9.91 2.72 4.96
N LEU A 264 -10.63 1.75 5.53
CA LEU A 264 -11.76 1.12 4.87
C LEU A 264 -12.94 2.10 4.70
N ALA A 265 -13.23 2.93 5.71
CA ALA A 265 -14.28 3.94 5.61
C ALA A 265 -14.01 4.94 4.48
N VAL A 266 -12.75 5.36 4.32
CA VAL A 266 -12.33 6.27 3.26
C VAL A 266 -12.39 5.61 1.88
N VAL A 267 -11.99 4.35 1.74
CA VAL A 267 -12.16 3.58 0.48
C VAL A 267 -13.62 3.52 0.06
N ILE A 268 -14.51 3.19 1.01
CA ILE A 268 -15.95 3.06 0.74
C ILE A 268 -16.56 4.41 0.39
N ALA A 269 -16.17 5.48 1.08
CA ALA A 269 -16.56 6.84 0.73
C ALA A 269 -16.08 7.25 -0.67
N GLY A 270 -14.84 6.90 -1.03
CA GLY A 270 -14.25 7.16 -2.35
C GLY A 270 -14.96 6.40 -3.47
N LEU A 271 -15.28 5.12 -3.27
CA LEU A 271 -16.05 4.32 -4.21
C LEU A 271 -17.46 4.92 -4.44
N PHE A 272 -18.10 5.36 -3.35
CA PHE A 272 -19.44 5.97 -3.41
C PHE A 272 -19.43 7.28 -4.21
N ILE A 273 -18.53 8.22 -3.88
CA ILE A 273 -18.42 9.50 -4.60
C ILE A 273 -17.96 9.30 -6.05
N GLY A 274 -16.98 8.42 -6.27
CA GLY A 274 -16.40 8.13 -7.58
C GLY A 274 -17.34 7.51 -8.60
N ASN A 275 -18.50 7.02 -8.16
CA ASN A 275 -19.48 6.36 -9.02
C ASN A 275 -20.86 7.00 -8.90
N HIS A 276 -21.51 6.85 -7.74
CA HIS A 276 -22.85 7.40 -7.53
C HIS A 276 -22.81 8.94 -7.49
N GLY A 277 -21.81 9.51 -6.83
CA GLY A 277 -21.63 10.96 -6.77
C GLY A 277 -21.40 11.61 -8.14
N LYS A 278 -20.44 11.09 -8.91
CA LYS A 278 -20.17 11.57 -10.28
C LYS A 278 -21.36 11.44 -11.23
N ARG A 279 -22.25 10.46 -11.00
CA ARG A 279 -23.38 10.20 -11.91
C ARG A 279 -24.62 11.05 -11.60
N PHE A 280 -24.82 11.45 -10.35
CA PHE A 280 -26.10 12.05 -9.92
C PHE A 280 -25.98 13.39 -9.17
N ALA A 281 -24.78 13.83 -8.77
CA ALA A 281 -24.59 15.08 -8.04
C ALA A 281 -23.73 16.13 -8.75
N MET A 282 -22.96 15.77 -9.77
CA MET A 282 -21.93 16.64 -10.35
C MET A 282 -22.23 17.00 -11.81
N SER A 283 -21.89 18.24 -12.18
CA SER A 283 -21.79 18.63 -13.59
C SER A 283 -20.59 17.95 -14.27
N GLU A 284 -20.56 17.88 -15.60
CA GLU A 284 -19.43 17.28 -16.33
C GLU A 284 -18.10 18.01 -16.05
N ALA A 285 -18.16 19.35 -15.95
CA ALA A 285 -17.00 20.18 -15.66
C ALA A 285 -16.46 19.90 -14.24
N THR A 286 -17.33 19.85 -13.23
CA THR A 286 -16.97 19.47 -11.86
C THR A 286 -16.29 18.10 -11.81
N ARG A 287 -16.88 17.10 -12.48
CA ARG A 287 -16.34 15.75 -12.52
C ARG A 287 -14.91 15.74 -13.05
N GLN A 288 -14.64 16.47 -14.13
CA GLN A 288 -13.32 16.56 -14.73
C GLN A 288 -12.29 17.24 -13.80
N HIS A 289 -12.70 18.28 -13.07
CA HIS A 289 -11.82 18.96 -12.12
C HIS A 289 -11.46 18.06 -10.93
N ILE A 290 -12.44 17.37 -10.36
CA ILE A 290 -12.21 16.41 -9.27
C ILE A 290 -11.29 15.27 -9.73
N ASP A 291 -11.55 14.69 -10.91
CA ASP A 291 -10.72 13.61 -11.46
C ASP A 291 -9.28 14.06 -11.72
N THR A 292 -9.11 15.25 -12.29
CA THR A 292 -7.77 15.81 -12.56
C THR A 292 -7.03 16.11 -11.26
N PHE A 293 -7.71 16.76 -10.30
CA PHE A 293 -7.12 17.10 -9.01
C PHE A 293 -6.66 15.84 -8.25
N TRP A 294 -7.55 14.84 -8.13
CA TRP A 294 -7.22 13.61 -7.40
C TRP A 294 -6.20 12.74 -8.14
N SER A 295 -6.19 12.73 -9.48
CA SER A 295 -5.14 12.05 -10.25
C SER A 295 -3.76 12.66 -10.00
N VAL A 296 -3.66 13.99 -10.01
CA VAL A 296 -2.38 14.69 -9.74
C VAL A 296 -1.97 14.50 -8.29
N LEU A 297 -2.92 14.60 -7.34
CA LEU A 297 -2.66 14.39 -5.94
C LEU A 297 -2.15 12.95 -5.68
N ASP A 298 -2.80 11.94 -6.24
CA ASP A 298 -2.38 10.54 -6.16
C ASP A 298 -0.95 10.35 -6.68
N GLU A 299 -0.63 10.92 -7.85
CA GLU A 299 0.72 10.81 -8.43
C GLU A 299 1.79 11.48 -7.54
N VAL A 300 1.49 12.66 -6.99
CA VAL A 300 2.40 13.36 -6.08
C VAL A 300 2.60 12.57 -4.79
N LEU A 301 1.51 12.13 -4.14
CA LEU A 301 1.56 11.38 -2.88
C LEU A 301 2.30 10.04 -3.03
N ASN A 302 2.06 9.31 -4.12
CA ASN A 302 2.81 8.09 -4.42
C ASN A 302 4.29 8.39 -4.66
N SER A 303 4.62 9.46 -5.38
CA SER A 303 6.01 9.86 -5.62
C SER A 303 6.75 10.14 -4.31
N LEU A 304 6.10 10.85 -3.38
CA LEU A 304 6.64 11.09 -2.04
C LEU A 304 6.81 9.79 -1.25
N LEU A 305 5.82 8.90 -1.29
CA LEU A 305 5.87 7.59 -0.64
C LEU A 305 7.04 6.74 -1.14
N PHE A 306 7.15 6.56 -2.46
CA PHE A 306 8.21 5.77 -3.08
C PHE A 306 9.61 6.38 -2.89
N LEU A 307 9.70 7.70 -2.89
CA LEU A 307 10.95 8.40 -2.60
C LEU A 307 11.40 8.17 -1.15
N ALA A 308 10.48 8.32 -0.19
CA ALA A 308 10.75 8.07 1.22
C ALA A 308 11.26 6.64 1.44
N ILE A 309 10.62 5.66 0.80
CA ILE A 309 11.05 4.26 0.80
C ILE A 309 12.47 4.13 0.25
N GLY A 310 12.79 4.78 -0.87
CA GLY A 310 14.14 4.71 -1.45
C GLY A 310 15.25 5.21 -0.52
N PHE A 311 14.96 6.19 0.36
CA PHE A 311 15.91 6.70 1.35
C PHE A 311 15.94 5.91 2.66
N GLU A 312 14.86 5.21 3.00
CA GLU A 312 14.78 4.43 4.24
C GLU A 312 15.88 3.35 4.34
N VAL A 313 16.45 2.88 3.22
CA VAL A 313 17.62 1.97 3.19
C VAL A 313 18.75 2.44 4.10
N ILE A 314 19.02 3.75 4.11
CA ILE A 314 20.18 4.32 4.80
C ILE A 314 20.03 4.15 6.32
N ALA A 315 18.78 4.17 6.80
CA ALA A 315 18.44 4.04 8.21
C ALA A 315 18.41 2.58 8.69
N ILE A 316 18.20 1.61 7.80
CA ILE A 316 18.12 0.19 8.13
C ILE A 316 19.53 -0.38 8.36
N SER A 317 19.80 -0.84 9.58
CA SER A 317 21.01 -1.61 9.89
C SER A 317 20.76 -3.10 9.59
N VAL A 318 21.35 -3.60 8.51
CA VAL A 318 21.27 -5.03 8.16
C VAL A 318 22.45 -5.77 8.79
N THR A 319 22.22 -6.53 9.87
CA THR A 319 23.16 -7.54 10.36
C THR A 319 23.13 -8.78 9.47
N GLY A 320 24.20 -9.60 9.48
CA GLY A 320 24.32 -10.76 8.59
C GLY A 320 23.16 -11.76 8.69
N GLY A 321 22.64 -12.02 9.89
CA GLY A 321 21.46 -12.88 10.09
C GLY A 321 20.16 -12.29 9.54
N VAL A 322 20.01 -10.96 9.59
CA VAL A 322 18.86 -10.25 9.01
C VAL A 322 18.90 -10.31 7.49
N PHE A 323 20.09 -10.16 6.87
CA PHE A 323 20.24 -10.25 5.42
C PHE A 323 19.75 -11.59 4.85
N GLY A 324 20.12 -12.70 5.50
CA GLY A 324 19.66 -14.03 5.10
C GLY A 324 18.14 -14.17 5.17
N ALA A 325 17.53 -13.62 6.22
CA ALA A 325 16.08 -13.63 6.36
C ALA A 325 15.36 -12.76 5.33
N VAL A 326 15.92 -11.60 4.96
CA VAL A 326 15.39 -10.76 3.87
C VAL A 326 15.41 -11.52 2.53
N LEU A 327 16.52 -12.18 2.21
CA LEU A 327 16.66 -12.94 0.97
C LEU A 327 15.68 -14.13 0.94
N PHE A 328 15.45 -14.77 2.09
CA PHE A 328 14.48 -15.84 2.24
C PHE A 328 13.02 -15.37 2.16
N ALA A 329 12.72 -14.15 2.62
CA ALA A 329 11.37 -13.58 2.56
C ALA A 329 10.84 -13.42 1.13
N ILE A 330 11.71 -13.09 0.17
CA ILE A 330 11.33 -12.89 -1.24
C ILE A 330 10.64 -14.13 -1.83
N PRO A 331 11.28 -15.33 -1.91
CA PRO A 331 10.64 -16.52 -2.45
C PRO A 331 9.42 -16.95 -1.64
N VAL A 332 9.45 -16.81 -0.30
CA VAL A 332 8.29 -17.13 0.56
C VAL A 332 7.08 -16.30 0.18
N VAL A 333 7.24 -14.98 0.05
CA VAL A 333 6.15 -14.07 -0.31
C VAL A 333 5.63 -14.33 -1.73
N LEU A 334 6.50 -14.72 -2.67
CA LEU A 334 6.08 -15.11 -4.03
C LEU A 334 5.29 -16.43 -4.03
N ILE A 335 5.73 -17.44 -3.28
CA ILE A 335 5.03 -18.72 -3.14
C ILE A 335 3.68 -18.51 -2.47
N ALA A 336 3.66 -17.77 -1.36
CA ALA A 336 2.43 -17.42 -0.65
C ALA A 336 1.42 -16.74 -1.57
N ARG A 337 1.87 -15.77 -2.38
CA ARG A 337 1.03 -15.10 -3.37
C ARG A 337 0.53 -16.04 -4.46
N PHE A 338 1.39 -16.90 -4.99
CA PHE A 338 0.98 -17.87 -6.00
C PHE A 338 -0.14 -18.77 -5.47
N ILE A 339 -0.02 -19.26 -4.23
CA ILE A 339 -1.04 -20.10 -3.59
C ILE A 339 -2.30 -19.27 -3.29
N ALA A 340 -2.16 -18.08 -2.71
CA ALA A 340 -3.25 -17.18 -2.36
C ALA A 340 -4.10 -16.75 -3.57
N VAL A 341 -3.48 -16.65 -4.76
CA VAL A 341 -4.20 -16.37 -6.02
C VAL A 341 -4.75 -17.66 -6.65
N SER A 342 -3.95 -18.73 -6.67
CA SER A 342 -4.33 -19.98 -7.35
C SER A 342 -5.49 -20.69 -6.66
N VAL A 343 -5.56 -20.68 -5.32
CA VAL A 343 -6.61 -21.38 -4.57
C VAL A 343 -8.00 -20.80 -4.88
N PRO A 344 -8.28 -19.49 -4.68
CA PRO A 344 -9.57 -18.91 -5.02
C PRO A 344 -9.90 -19.02 -6.51
N MET A 345 -8.92 -18.82 -7.40
CA MET A 345 -9.13 -18.93 -8.84
C MET A 345 -9.50 -20.35 -9.27
N THR A 346 -8.87 -21.38 -8.70
CA THR A 346 -9.18 -22.78 -9.02
C THR A 346 -10.58 -23.16 -8.53
N VAL A 347 -10.94 -22.75 -7.31
CA VAL A 347 -12.28 -22.99 -6.76
C VAL A 347 -13.36 -22.30 -7.61
N LEU A 348 -13.12 -21.06 -8.02
CA LEU A 348 -14.07 -20.29 -8.85
C LEU A 348 -14.06 -20.74 -10.32
N SER A 349 -13.02 -21.41 -10.80
CA SER A 349 -12.94 -21.91 -12.18
C SER A 349 -13.98 -22.97 -12.53
N VAL A 350 -14.62 -23.55 -11.50
CA VAL A 350 -15.78 -24.43 -11.65
C VAL A 350 -17.00 -23.69 -12.21
N ARG A 351 -17.10 -22.37 -11.99
CA ARG A 351 -18.25 -21.55 -12.40
C ARG A 351 -17.92 -20.43 -13.38
N GLU A 352 -16.66 -20.02 -13.47
CA GLU A 352 -16.20 -18.93 -14.33
C GLU A 352 -15.02 -19.36 -15.21
N THR A 353 -14.99 -18.86 -16.45
CA THR A 353 -13.83 -19.00 -17.33
C THR A 353 -12.85 -17.86 -17.09
N PHE A 354 -11.58 -18.21 -16.89
CA PHE A 354 -10.51 -17.24 -16.69
C PHE A 354 -9.67 -17.08 -17.94
N THR A 355 -9.17 -15.87 -18.17
CA THR A 355 -8.17 -15.61 -19.21
C THR A 355 -6.95 -16.51 -18.98
N ARG A 356 -6.46 -17.14 -20.06
CA ARG A 356 -5.26 -17.95 -19.99
C ARG A 356 -4.08 -17.08 -19.51
N GLY A 357 -3.34 -17.58 -18.51
CA GLY A 357 -2.24 -16.82 -17.91
C GLY A 357 -2.65 -15.80 -16.84
N ALA A 358 -3.95 -15.63 -16.53
CA ALA A 358 -4.42 -14.69 -15.51
C ALA A 358 -3.77 -14.92 -14.14
N THR A 359 -3.65 -16.18 -13.67
CA THR A 359 -3.00 -16.50 -12.39
C THR A 359 -1.54 -16.07 -12.37
N SER A 360 -0.80 -16.26 -13.47
CA SER A 360 0.60 -15.82 -13.56
C SER A 360 0.70 -14.30 -13.53
N VAL A 361 -0.18 -13.59 -14.23
CA VAL A 361 -0.19 -12.12 -14.24
C VAL A 361 -0.63 -11.55 -12.89
N LEU A 362 -1.64 -12.13 -12.23
CA LEU A 362 -2.10 -11.70 -10.90
C LEU A 362 -1.06 -11.99 -9.80
N THR A 363 -0.27 -13.06 -9.96
CA THR A 363 0.83 -13.38 -9.04
C THR A 363 2.01 -12.46 -9.24
N TRP A 364 2.47 -12.31 -10.48
CA TRP A 364 3.67 -11.54 -10.80
C TRP A 364 3.43 -10.02 -10.82
N GLY A 365 2.23 -9.61 -11.23
CA GLY A 365 1.75 -8.25 -11.20
C GLY A 365 1.15 -7.84 -9.86
N GLY A 366 1.14 -8.70 -8.84
CA GLY A 366 0.84 -8.28 -7.47
C GLY A 366 2.06 -7.59 -6.85
N LEU A 367 2.38 -6.38 -7.26
CA LEU A 367 3.54 -5.65 -6.73
C LEU A 367 3.31 -5.27 -5.28
N ARG A 368 4.34 -5.34 -4.43
CA ARG A 368 4.27 -4.88 -3.05
C ARG A 368 4.73 -3.44 -3.06
N GLY A 369 3.93 -2.55 -2.50
CA GLY A 369 4.17 -1.12 -2.59
C GLY A 369 4.47 -0.48 -1.25
N GLY A 370 4.29 0.84 -1.23
CA GLY A 370 4.70 1.64 -0.10
C GLY A 370 3.84 1.53 1.13
N ILE A 371 2.61 1.03 1.00
CA ILE A 371 1.70 0.80 2.12
C ILE A 371 2.27 -0.27 3.07
N SER A 372 2.89 -1.33 2.56
CA SER A 372 3.54 -2.35 3.39
C SER A 372 4.68 -1.75 4.24
N VAL A 373 5.50 -0.88 3.63
CA VAL A 373 6.59 -0.18 4.36
C VAL A 373 6.01 0.79 5.37
N ALA A 374 4.95 1.51 5.02
CA ALA A 374 4.24 2.42 5.90
C ALA A 374 3.73 1.72 7.17
N LEU A 375 3.12 0.55 6.99
CA LEU A 375 2.61 -0.27 8.08
C LEU A 375 3.75 -0.84 8.95
N ALA A 376 4.87 -1.23 8.34
CA ALA A 376 6.05 -1.70 9.08
C ALA A 376 6.71 -0.58 9.91
N LEU A 377 6.76 0.64 9.36
CA LEU A 377 7.22 1.83 10.09
C LEU A 377 6.24 2.20 11.21
N GLY A 378 4.94 2.13 10.97
CA GLY A 378 3.91 2.41 11.98
C GLY A 378 3.79 1.38 13.12
N LEU A 379 4.62 0.32 13.12
CA LEU A 379 4.63 -0.65 14.23
C LEU A 379 5.10 0.01 15.53
N PRO A 380 4.54 -0.38 16.69
CA PRO A 380 5.02 0.10 17.97
C PRO A 380 6.48 -0.31 18.20
N PRO A 381 7.24 0.43 19.03
CA PRO A 381 8.62 0.07 19.35
C PRO A 381 8.71 -1.34 19.95
N SER A 382 9.36 -2.26 19.24
CA SER A 382 9.59 -3.63 19.67
C SER A 382 10.95 -4.15 19.18
N PRO A 383 11.54 -5.16 19.82
CA PRO A 383 12.76 -5.82 19.34
C PRO A 383 12.64 -6.40 17.92
N GLU A 384 11.43 -6.80 17.51
CA GLU A 384 11.14 -7.41 16.22
C GLU A 384 10.99 -6.39 15.09
N LYS A 385 10.57 -5.15 15.40
CA LYS A 385 10.28 -4.08 14.41
C LYS A 385 11.44 -3.87 13.42
N PRO A 386 12.73 -3.76 13.81
CA PRO A 386 13.82 -3.56 12.86
C PRO A 386 13.97 -4.70 11.86
N VAL A 387 13.74 -5.95 12.29
CA VAL A 387 13.86 -7.13 11.41
C VAL A 387 12.69 -7.20 10.44
N ILE A 388 11.48 -6.95 10.92
CA ILE A 388 10.26 -6.87 10.10
C ILE A 388 10.41 -5.75 9.06
N LEU A 389 10.91 -4.58 9.47
CA LEU A 389 11.15 -3.46 8.57
C LEU A 389 12.15 -3.82 7.48
N ALA A 390 13.29 -4.43 7.84
CA ALA A 390 14.29 -4.88 6.88
C ALA A 390 13.75 -5.92 5.89
N ALA A 391 12.98 -6.90 6.36
CA ALA A 391 12.37 -7.93 5.51
C ALA A 391 11.31 -7.32 4.57
N THR A 392 10.44 -6.46 5.10
CA THR A 392 9.44 -5.71 4.31
C THR A 392 10.12 -4.92 3.22
N TYR A 393 11.19 -4.23 3.58
CA TYR A 393 11.94 -3.40 2.66
C TYR A 393 12.52 -4.19 1.49
N GLY A 394 13.23 -5.29 1.78
CA GLY A 394 13.84 -6.09 0.72
C GLY A 394 12.80 -6.73 -0.21
N VAL A 395 11.66 -7.17 0.33
CA VAL A 395 10.56 -7.70 -0.48
C VAL A 395 9.95 -6.60 -1.37
N VAL A 396 9.71 -5.41 -0.83
CA VAL A 396 9.13 -4.27 -1.57
C VAL A 396 10.08 -3.80 -2.67
N VAL A 397 11.38 -3.62 -2.38
CA VAL A 397 12.37 -3.24 -3.40
C VAL A 397 12.50 -4.31 -4.48
N PHE A 398 12.57 -5.58 -4.10
CA PHE A 398 12.55 -6.66 -5.09
C PHE A 398 11.30 -6.59 -5.96
N SER A 399 10.13 -6.37 -5.35
CA SER A 399 8.87 -6.30 -6.07
C SER A 399 8.87 -5.14 -7.07
N ILE A 400 9.14 -3.91 -6.62
CA ILE A 400 9.09 -2.72 -7.47
C ILE A 400 10.13 -2.79 -8.59
N VAL A 401 11.38 -3.15 -8.27
CA VAL A 401 12.47 -3.12 -9.25
C VAL A 401 12.43 -4.35 -10.15
N ILE A 402 12.37 -5.56 -9.58
CA ILE A 402 12.46 -6.79 -10.38
C ILE A 402 11.11 -7.15 -10.97
N GLN A 403 10.06 -7.31 -10.15
CA GLN A 403 8.74 -7.68 -10.68
C GLN A 403 8.17 -6.56 -11.54
N GLY A 404 8.31 -5.30 -11.13
CA GLY A 404 7.83 -4.14 -11.88
C GLY A 404 8.46 -4.05 -13.28
N LEU A 405 9.79 -4.15 -13.40
CA LEU A 405 10.45 -4.10 -14.72
C LEU A 405 10.19 -5.34 -15.60
N THR A 406 9.76 -6.46 -15.01
CA THR A 406 9.55 -7.72 -15.74
C THR A 406 8.08 -8.06 -16.00
N VAL A 407 7.12 -7.40 -15.35
CA VAL A 407 5.68 -7.71 -15.49
C VAL A 407 5.19 -7.59 -16.93
N GLU A 408 5.68 -6.59 -17.66
CA GLU A 408 5.35 -6.41 -19.08
C GLU A 408 5.75 -7.63 -19.92
N ARG A 409 6.91 -8.22 -19.66
CA ARG A 409 7.38 -9.44 -20.36
C ARG A 409 6.50 -10.63 -20.02
N VAL A 410 6.10 -10.77 -18.76
CA VAL A 410 5.21 -11.85 -18.30
C VAL A 410 3.84 -11.74 -18.96
N VAL A 411 3.27 -10.53 -19.02
CA VAL A 411 2.00 -10.26 -19.67
C VAL A 411 2.05 -10.66 -21.14
N ARG A 412 3.05 -10.16 -21.90
CA ARG A 412 3.21 -10.50 -23.34
C ARG A 412 3.42 -12.00 -23.58
N ALA A 413 4.07 -12.71 -22.66
CA ALA A 413 4.35 -14.14 -22.81
C ALA A 413 3.16 -15.03 -22.45
N ARG A 414 2.30 -14.60 -21.52
CA ARG A 414 1.25 -15.45 -20.91
C ARG A 414 -0.16 -15.09 -21.33
N VAL A 415 -0.43 -13.83 -21.60
CA VAL A 415 -1.73 -13.34 -22.08
C VAL A 415 -1.71 -13.42 -23.60
N ARG A 416 -2.56 -14.28 -24.16
CA ARG A 416 -2.79 -14.40 -25.61
C ARG A 416 -4.23 -14.07 -25.93
#